data_AF-H2Y508-F1
#
_entry.id   AF-H2Y508-F1
#
_cell.length_a   1.000
_cell.length_b   1.000
_cell.length_c   1.000
_cell.angle_alpha   90.00
_cell.angle_beta   90.00
_cell.angle_gamma   90.00
#
_symmetry.space_group_name_H-M   'P 1'
#
loop_
_entity.id
_entity.type
_entity.pdbx_description
1 polymer ?
#
loop_
_entity_poly.entity_id
_entity_poly.type
_entity_poly.pdbx_seq_one_letter_code
_entity_poly.pdbx_strand_id
1 'polypeptide(L)'
;MNGAMVEKITPEILGDRPNTYTLTKALAEDVICRESGNLPICIVRPSMIIPAWQEPMPGWCTNVYGPTAFFVAYGKGVLRSVIADQRIVADLIPVDLVVSGVVAAAVKTATDYKRNIRHNSVDSGKATDNAFTEDETDVSSDGESEKIVSIKRALPVYNLTTGCHNPLYISELVKLGMKWYSTYPLDPLRTPSITVTCNRALHNVILLFYQTIPAYIYDVVLLLGSKKQKMVKLNRKLTTGMDVMEYFFTNEWRWKQTNTTRLRQSLAARDQKNFNFDARSFGWSDQIRNYVIGTRKYLVKEDMGKYPEARKSVERLRMMARCIDIVAAIGIYSVLSATGVTRYLWRLLVILFSLLGLV
;
A
#
# COMPACT_ATOMS: atom_id res chain seq x y z
N MET A 1 15.36 22.63 18.05
CA MET A 1 14.42 22.86 16.92
C MET A 1 13.01 22.76 17.44
N ASN A 2 12.20 23.81 17.32
CA ASN A 2 10.83 23.83 17.85
C ASN A 2 9.87 23.25 16.81
N GLY A 3 8.78 22.59 17.23
CA GLY A 3 7.86 21.87 16.31
C GLY A 3 7.32 22.74 15.16
N ALA A 4 7.01 24.00 15.41
CA ALA A 4 6.55 24.94 14.39
C ALA A 4 7.59 25.26 13.31
N MET A 5 8.89 25.24 13.66
CA MET A 5 9.97 25.44 12.70
C MET A 5 10.10 24.21 11.78
N VAL A 6 9.97 23.01 12.34
CA VAL A 6 10.00 21.73 11.58
C VAL A 6 8.88 21.72 10.54
N GLU A 7 7.65 22.06 10.92
CA GLU A 7 6.51 22.10 10.00
C GLU A 7 6.74 23.08 8.84
N LYS A 8 7.39 24.22 9.10
CA LYS A 8 7.64 25.25 8.09
C LYS A 8 8.70 24.86 7.05
N ILE A 9 9.75 24.14 7.47
CA ILE A 9 10.83 23.68 6.58
C ILE A 9 10.52 22.33 5.90
N THR A 10 9.54 21.58 6.42
CA THR A 10 9.21 20.24 5.91
C THR A 10 8.92 20.19 4.41
N PRO A 11 8.12 21.11 3.82
CA PRO A 11 7.86 21.09 2.38
C PRO A 11 9.12 21.27 1.53
N GLU A 12 10.03 22.16 1.96
CA GLU A 12 11.30 22.42 1.29
C GLU A 12 12.23 21.20 1.34
N ILE A 13 12.28 20.51 2.48
CA ILE A 13 13.08 19.28 2.66
C ILE A 13 12.50 18.11 1.86
N LEU A 14 11.18 18.00 1.76
CA LEU A 14 10.52 16.93 1.01
C LEU A 14 10.71 17.08 -0.50
N GLY A 15 10.71 18.31 -1.03
CA GLY A 15 10.72 18.55 -2.47
C GLY A 15 9.57 17.80 -3.15
N ASP A 16 9.89 17.04 -4.20
CA ASP A 16 8.91 16.24 -4.96
C ASP A 16 8.49 14.92 -4.27
N ARG A 17 9.02 14.63 -3.07
CA ARG A 17 8.73 13.38 -2.38
C ARG A 17 7.39 13.46 -1.65
N PRO A 18 6.53 12.43 -1.76
CA PRO A 18 5.19 12.46 -1.17
C PRO A 18 5.18 12.46 0.36
N ASN A 19 6.22 11.91 0.99
CA ASN A 19 6.32 11.86 2.44
C ASN A 19 7.76 11.61 2.91
N THR A 20 7.98 11.81 4.21
CA THR A 20 9.28 11.62 4.86
C THR A 20 9.82 10.21 4.71
N TYR A 21 8.95 9.18 4.63
CA TYR A 21 9.37 7.81 4.38
C TYR A 21 10.05 7.67 3.01
N THR A 22 9.45 8.19 1.94
CA THR A 22 10.04 8.11 0.60
C THR A 22 11.33 8.94 0.47
N LEU A 23 11.40 10.09 1.15
CA LEU A 23 12.62 10.89 1.23
C LEU A 23 13.75 10.12 1.94
N THR A 24 13.48 9.56 3.12
CA THR A 24 14.50 8.83 3.90
C THR A 24 15.00 7.60 3.17
N LYS A 25 14.14 6.88 2.43
CA LYS A 25 14.56 5.76 1.57
C LYS A 25 15.43 6.22 0.39
N ALA A 26 15.11 7.35 -0.22
CA ALA A 26 15.93 7.90 -1.29
C ALA A 26 17.31 8.36 -0.81
N LEU A 27 17.36 9.04 0.33
CA LEU A 27 18.62 9.46 0.95
C LEU A 27 19.48 8.25 1.32
N ALA A 28 18.87 7.17 1.85
CA ALA A 28 19.60 5.94 2.15
C ALA A 28 20.23 5.32 0.89
N GLU A 29 19.51 5.29 -0.23
CA GLU A 29 20.05 4.80 -1.50
C GLU A 29 21.18 5.69 -2.04
N ASP A 30 21.04 7.01 -1.95
CA ASP A 30 22.07 7.97 -2.36
C ASP A 30 23.35 7.81 -1.51
N VAL A 31 23.22 7.71 -0.19
CA VAL A 31 24.35 7.44 0.73
C VAL A 31 25.02 6.11 0.37
N ILE A 32 24.25 5.05 0.14
CA ILE A 32 24.81 3.74 -0.26
C ILE A 32 25.55 3.85 -1.59
N CYS A 33 25.01 4.58 -2.58
CA CYS A 33 25.67 4.79 -3.87
C CYS A 33 26.98 5.57 -3.77
N ARG A 34 27.11 6.50 -2.82
CA ARG A 34 28.31 7.32 -2.61
C ARG A 34 29.38 6.59 -1.81
N GLU A 35 28.95 5.87 -0.76
CA GLU A 35 29.84 5.32 0.27
C GLU A 35 30.09 3.81 0.12
N SER A 36 29.52 3.13 -0.89
CA SER A 36 29.66 1.67 -1.04
C SER A 36 31.09 1.18 -1.24
N GLY A 37 31.98 2.04 -1.76
CA GLY A 37 33.35 1.68 -2.12
C GLY A 37 33.40 0.38 -2.92
N ASN A 38 34.25 -0.56 -2.48
CA ASN A 38 34.42 -1.88 -3.08
C ASN A 38 33.56 -2.96 -2.42
N LEU A 39 32.46 -2.64 -1.74
CA LEU A 39 31.61 -3.65 -1.10
C LEU A 39 30.66 -4.33 -2.10
N PRO A 40 30.34 -5.63 -1.93
CA PRO A 40 29.36 -6.34 -2.76
C PRO A 40 27.92 -5.92 -2.41
N ILE A 41 27.50 -4.75 -2.88
CA ILE A 41 26.19 -4.16 -2.54
C ILE A 41 25.24 -4.20 -3.75
N CYS A 42 23.96 -4.46 -3.47
CA CYS A 42 22.84 -4.24 -4.39
C CYS A 42 21.66 -3.60 -3.65
N ILE A 43 20.76 -2.95 -4.39
CA ILE A 43 19.55 -2.35 -3.87
C ILE A 43 18.34 -3.19 -4.32
N VAL A 44 17.48 -3.56 -3.38
CA VAL A 44 16.21 -4.23 -3.68
C VAL A 44 15.06 -3.29 -3.31
N ARG A 45 14.16 -3.02 -4.25
CA ARG A 45 13.01 -2.12 -4.10
C ARG A 45 11.70 -2.90 -4.23
N PRO A 46 11.09 -3.34 -3.13
CA PRO A 46 9.77 -3.95 -3.17
C PRO A 46 8.67 -2.88 -3.32
N SER A 47 7.54 -3.26 -3.94
CA SER A 47 6.29 -2.51 -3.84
C SER A 47 5.61 -2.74 -2.49
N MET A 48 4.33 -2.38 -2.34
CA MET A 48 3.65 -2.47 -1.05
C MET A 48 3.50 -3.93 -0.61
N ILE A 49 4.17 -4.25 0.50
CA ILE A 49 4.21 -5.62 0.99
C ILE A 49 2.86 -6.01 1.59
N ILE A 50 2.35 -7.16 1.18
CA ILE A 50 1.13 -7.80 1.69
C ILE A 50 1.47 -9.16 2.31
N PRO A 51 0.53 -9.82 3.01
CA PRO A 51 0.81 -11.10 3.67
C PRO A 51 1.32 -12.18 2.72
N ALA A 52 1.97 -13.19 3.31
CA ALA A 52 2.57 -14.29 2.58
C ALA A 52 1.55 -14.98 1.67
N TRP A 53 2.01 -15.34 0.47
CA TRP A 53 1.23 -16.17 -0.44
C TRP A 53 1.30 -17.65 -0.04
N GLN A 54 2.51 -18.16 0.20
CA GLN A 54 2.79 -19.55 0.57
C GLN A 54 3.51 -19.67 1.90
N GLU A 55 4.68 -19.04 2.06
CA GLU A 55 5.58 -19.30 3.19
C GLU A 55 5.64 -18.13 4.19
N PRO A 56 5.67 -18.39 5.51
CA PRO A 56 5.64 -19.69 6.18
C PRO A 56 4.26 -20.36 6.19
N MET A 57 3.20 -19.58 5.94
CA MET A 57 1.84 -20.09 5.73
C MET A 57 1.02 -19.03 4.99
N PRO A 58 0.01 -19.42 4.19
CA PRO A 58 -0.80 -18.47 3.45
C PRO A 58 -1.50 -17.44 4.36
N GLY A 59 -1.47 -16.18 3.94
CA GLY A 59 -2.06 -15.05 4.68
C GLY A 59 -1.25 -14.62 5.91
N TRP A 60 -0.06 -15.19 6.15
CA TRP A 60 0.76 -14.84 7.30
C TRP A 60 1.23 -13.38 7.27
N CYS A 61 1.00 -12.69 8.38
CA CYS A 61 1.40 -11.30 8.59
C CYS A 61 1.54 -11.00 10.09
N THR A 62 2.41 -10.05 10.43
CA THR A 62 2.78 -9.74 11.82
C THR A 62 2.41 -8.33 12.26
N ASN A 63 2.15 -7.43 11.31
CA ASN A 63 1.93 -6.02 11.60
C ASN A 63 0.78 -5.43 10.78
N VAL A 64 0.29 -4.29 11.24
CA VAL A 64 -0.84 -3.55 10.67
C VAL A 64 -0.31 -2.25 10.04
N TYR A 65 0.70 -2.34 9.18
CA TYR A 65 1.27 -1.20 8.47
C TYR A 65 0.84 -1.17 6.99
N GLY A 66 0.83 0.03 6.40
CA GLY A 66 0.50 0.24 5.00
C GLY A 66 -0.89 -0.29 4.61
N PRO A 67 -1.02 -1.05 3.51
CA PRO A 67 -2.32 -1.54 3.02
C PRO A 67 -3.05 -2.44 4.04
N THR A 68 -2.31 -3.11 4.92
CA THR A 68 -2.88 -4.00 5.96
C THR A 68 -3.80 -3.27 6.93
N ALA A 69 -3.50 -2.01 7.25
CA ALA A 69 -4.37 -1.20 8.10
C ALA A 69 -5.74 -0.96 7.47
N PHE A 70 -5.80 -0.79 6.14
CA PHE A 70 -7.04 -0.58 5.39
C PHE A 70 -7.87 -1.84 5.34
N PHE A 71 -7.24 -3.00 5.14
CA PHE A 71 -7.91 -4.29 5.20
C PHE A 71 -8.58 -4.51 6.56
N VAL A 72 -7.85 -4.30 7.66
CA VAL A 72 -8.40 -4.40 9.02
C VAL A 72 -9.53 -3.39 9.23
N ALA A 73 -9.31 -2.11 8.88
CA ALA A 73 -10.29 -1.05 9.10
C ALA A 73 -11.57 -1.25 8.28
N TYR A 74 -11.45 -1.76 7.05
CA TYR A 74 -12.59 -2.15 6.21
C TYR A 74 -13.35 -3.33 6.82
N GLY A 75 -12.66 -4.42 7.16
CA GLY A 75 -13.27 -5.62 7.74
C GLY A 75 -13.97 -5.34 9.08
N LYS A 76 -13.48 -4.38 9.85
CA LYS A 76 -14.11 -3.89 11.10
C LYS A 76 -15.25 -2.88 10.86
N GLY A 77 -15.46 -2.40 9.63
CA GLY A 77 -16.49 -1.43 9.27
C GLY A 77 -16.19 0.03 9.66
N VAL A 78 -14.93 0.32 9.99
CA VAL A 78 -14.46 1.65 10.38
C VAL A 78 -14.12 2.50 9.15
N LEU A 79 -13.49 1.89 8.15
CA LEU A 79 -13.13 2.57 6.90
C LEU A 79 -14.38 2.81 6.04
N ARG A 80 -14.68 4.08 5.73
CA ARG A 80 -15.87 4.46 4.96
C ARG A 80 -15.65 5.02 3.59
N SER A 81 -14.59 5.79 3.43
CA SER A 81 -14.29 6.43 2.17
C SER A 81 -12.79 6.42 1.96
N VAL A 82 -12.35 6.19 0.73
CA VAL A 82 -10.95 6.28 0.34
C VAL A 82 -10.88 7.09 -0.96
N ILE A 83 -9.88 7.96 -1.03
CA ILE A 83 -9.55 8.66 -2.27
C ILE A 83 -8.59 7.78 -3.06
N ALA A 84 -9.04 7.30 -4.22
CA ALA A 84 -8.24 6.47 -5.10
C ALA A 84 -8.78 6.51 -6.53
N ASP A 85 -7.89 6.46 -7.52
CA ASP A 85 -8.28 6.21 -8.90
C ASP A 85 -8.51 4.70 -9.09
N GLN A 86 -9.73 4.33 -9.44
CA GLN A 86 -10.11 2.92 -9.60
C GLN A 86 -9.47 2.24 -10.82
N ARG A 87 -8.87 3.02 -11.73
CA ARG A 87 -8.29 2.58 -13.00
C ARG A 87 -6.78 2.35 -12.92
N ILE A 88 -6.12 2.77 -11.84
CA ILE A 88 -4.69 2.54 -11.68
C ILE A 88 -4.40 1.17 -11.04
N VAL A 89 -3.18 0.70 -11.24
CA VAL A 89 -2.69 -0.56 -10.67
C VAL A 89 -2.27 -0.35 -9.21
N ALA A 90 -2.82 -1.16 -8.32
CA ALA A 90 -2.37 -1.30 -6.94
C ALA A 90 -1.14 -2.21 -6.91
N ASP A 91 0.06 -1.63 -6.83
CA ASP A 91 1.30 -2.41 -6.82
C ASP A 91 1.55 -3.02 -5.44
N LEU A 92 1.02 -4.22 -5.25
CA LEU A 92 1.14 -5.02 -4.03
C LEU A 92 2.05 -6.22 -4.30
N ILE A 93 2.82 -6.68 -3.31
CA ILE A 93 3.65 -7.88 -3.44
C ILE A 93 3.64 -8.73 -2.16
N PRO A 94 3.41 -10.06 -2.25
CA PRO A 94 3.54 -10.95 -1.09
C PRO A 94 4.93 -10.93 -0.47
N VAL A 95 5.00 -10.95 0.86
CA VAL A 95 6.27 -10.85 1.60
C VAL A 95 7.25 -11.99 1.28
N ASP A 96 6.77 -13.20 1.02
CA ASP A 96 7.58 -14.37 0.70
C ASP A 96 8.26 -14.30 -0.68
N LEU A 97 7.60 -13.66 -1.65
CA LEU A 97 8.21 -13.32 -2.93
C LEU A 97 9.32 -12.27 -2.74
N VAL A 98 9.11 -11.28 -1.87
CA VAL A 98 10.13 -10.28 -1.54
C VAL A 98 11.35 -10.93 -0.91
N VAL A 99 11.14 -11.79 0.10
CA VAL A 99 12.23 -12.51 0.78
C VAL A 99 13.02 -13.37 -0.20
N SER A 100 12.34 -14.14 -1.06
CA SER A 100 12.98 -14.93 -2.11
C SER A 100 13.83 -14.09 -3.05
N GLY A 101 13.30 -12.94 -3.50
CA GLY A 101 14.02 -12.00 -4.36
C GLY A 101 15.25 -11.40 -3.69
N VAL A 102 15.16 -11.07 -2.39
CA VAL A 102 16.29 -10.56 -1.60
C VAL A 102 17.40 -11.60 -1.50
N VAL A 103 17.07 -12.85 -1.18
CA VAL A 103 18.07 -13.94 -1.08
C VAL A 103 18.76 -14.17 -2.42
N ALA A 104 18.00 -14.25 -3.51
CA ALA A 104 18.54 -14.40 -4.86
C ALA A 104 19.46 -13.23 -5.24
N ALA A 105 19.04 -11.99 -4.97
CA ALA A 105 19.82 -10.79 -5.28
C ALA A 105 21.13 -10.76 -4.50
N ALA A 106 21.12 -11.13 -3.21
CA ALA A 106 22.31 -11.20 -2.38
C ALA A 106 23.34 -12.21 -2.92
N VAL A 107 22.90 -13.41 -3.27
CA VAL A 107 23.77 -14.47 -3.83
C VAL A 107 24.37 -14.04 -5.16
N LYS A 108 23.56 -13.45 -6.05
CA LYS A 108 24.01 -12.96 -7.35
C LYS A 108 25.06 -11.86 -7.20
N THR A 109 24.81 -10.91 -6.31
CA THR A 109 25.71 -9.79 -6.02
C THR A 109 27.05 -10.29 -5.48
N ALA A 110 27.04 -11.21 -4.51
CA ALA A 110 28.26 -11.80 -3.96
C ALA A 110 29.05 -12.60 -5.01
N THR A 111 28.35 -13.34 -5.87
CA THR A 111 28.99 -14.17 -6.92
C THR A 111 29.65 -13.30 -7.99
N ASP A 112 28.93 -12.28 -8.47
CA ASP A 112 29.46 -11.35 -9.49
C ASP A 112 30.62 -10.53 -8.94
N TYR A 113 30.56 -10.16 -7.66
CA TYR A 113 31.67 -9.50 -6.99
C TYR A 113 32.94 -10.37 -6.95
N LYS A 114 32.83 -11.64 -6.51
CA LYS A 114 33.96 -12.58 -6.48
C LYS A 114 34.55 -12.84 -7.87
N ARG A 115 33.70 -12.93 -8.90
CA ARG A 115 34.15 -13.08 -10.30
C ARG A 115 34.96 -11.89 -10.77
N ASN A 116 34.50 -10.68 -10.47
CA ASN A 116 35.20 -9.46 -10.89
C ASN A 116 36.55 -9.29 -10.20
N ILE A 117 36.66 -9.60 -8.89
CA ILE A 117 37.97 -9.61 -8.20
C ILE A 117 38.94 -10.58 -8.86
N ARG A 118 38.48 -11.81 -9.17
CA ARG A 118 39.33 -12.82 -9.82
C ARG A 118 39.78 -12.38 -11.21
N HIS A 119 38.89 -11.78 -12.01
CA HIS A 119 39.25 -11.31 -13.35
C HIS A 119 40.33 -10.21 -13.28
N ASN A 120 40.12 -9.22 -12.39
CA ASN A 120 41.07 -8.12 -12.22
C ASN A 120 42.44 -8.61 -11.72
N SER A 121 42.49 -9.65 -10.86
CA SER A 121 43.75 -10.23 -10.40
C SER A 121 44.53 -11.01 -11.48
N VAL A 122 43.84 -11.53 -12.50
CA VAL A 122 44.46 -12.26 -13.62
C VAL A 122 44.96 -11.29 -14.68
N ASP A 123 44.24 -10.20 -14.95
CA ASP A 123 44.66 -9.18 -15.92
C ASP A 123 45.82 -8.32 -15.41
N SER A 124 45.97 -8.14 -14.09
CA SER A 124 47.18 -7.54 -13.50
C SER A 124 48.46 -8.40 -13.68
N GLY A 125 48.34 -9.64 -14.12
CA GLY A 125 49.47 -10.49 -14.55
C GLY A 125 49.79 -10.39 -16.05
N LYS A 126 49.03 -9.60 -16.82
CA LYS A 126 49.21 -9.35 -18.25
C LYS A 126 49.05 -7.85 -18.56
N ALA A 127 49.89 -7.01 -17.97
CA ALA A 127 50.10 -5.68 -18.51
C ALA A 127 50.96 -5.80 -19.79
N THR A 128 50.29 -5.96 -20.94
CA THR A 128 50.87 -5.59 -22.23
C THR A 128 50.23 -4.29 -22.66
N ASP A 129 51.09 -3.28 -22.79
CA ASP A 129 50.92 -1.96 -23.39
C ASP A 129 49.72 -1.83 -24.34
N ASN A 130 48.79 -0.92 -24.04
CA ASN A 130 48.38 0.16 -24.94
C ASN A 130 47.20 1.00 -24.39
N ALA A 131 47.49 2.30 -24.22
CA ALA A 131 46.70 3.54 -24.36
C ALA A 131 45.17 3.54 -24.10
N PHE A 132 44.68 4.50 -23.29
CA PHE A 132 44.04 5.74 -23.80
C PHE A 132 43.67 6.75 -22.69
N THR A 133 44.14 7.99 -22.91
CA THR A 133 43.73 9.33 -22.44
C THR A 133 43.55 9.60 -20.94
N GLU A 134 44.59 10.23 -20.38
CA GLU A 134 44.62 11.04 -19.18
C GLU A 134 43.96 12.40 -19.44
N ASP A 135 43.07 12.85 -18.55
CA ASP A 135 42.84 14.28 -18.33
C ASP A 135 43.63 14.65 -17.07
N GLU A 136 44.77 15.30 -17.27
CA GLU A 136 45.63 15.84 -16.22
C GLU A 136 44.98 17.05 -15.55
N THR A 137 44.89 17.03 -14.22
CA THR A 137 45.01 18.26 -13.43
C THR A 137 45.97 17.98 -12.28
N ASP A 138 47.21 18.44 -12.47
CA ASP A 138 48.29 18.41 -11.48
C ASP A 138 48.07 19.47 -10.40
N VAL A 139 48.04 19.04 -9.14
CA VAL A 139 48.77 19.71 -8.05
C VAL A 139 49.26 18.63 -7.07
N SER A 140 50.58 18.53 -6.95
CA SER A 140 51.37 17.63 -6.11
C SER A 140 51.35 17.99 -4.61
N SER A 141 51.29 16.98 -3.72
CA SER A 141 52.39 16.66 -2.81
C SER A 141 52.17 15.33 -2.04
N ASP A 142 53.17 14.47 -2.18
CA ASP A 142 53.72 13.46 -1.27
C ASP A 142 52.81 12.59 -0.38
N GLY A 143 52.80 11.30 -0.72
CA GLY A 143 52.36 10.19 0.13
C GLY A 143 51.91 9.02 -0.74
N GLU A 144 52.73 7.95 -0.81
CA GLU A 144 52.37 6.66 -1.42
C GLU A 144 51.00 6.20 -0.91
N SER A 145 49.98 6.50 -1.70
CA SER A 145 48.63 5.99 -1.53
C SER A 145 48.39 5.14 -2.75
N GLU A 146 48.22 3.83 -2.56
CA GLU A 146 47.70 2.94 -3.59
C GLU A 146 46.56 3.67 -4.32
N LYS A 147 46.76 4.02 -5.60
CA LYS A 147 45.69 4.55 -6.46
C LYS A 147 44.69 3.41 -6.67
N ILE A 148 43.80 3.20 -5.70
CA ILE A 148 42.58 2.43 -5.90
C ILE A 148 41.77 3.27 -6.88
N VAL A 149 41.84 2.89 -8.16
CA VAL A 149 40.94 3.39 -9.20
C VAL A 149 39.51 3.12 -8.70
N SER A 150 38.88 4.16 -8.17
CA SER A 150 37.49 4.13 -7.74
C SER A 150 36.63 4.05 -9.00
N ILE A 151 36.47 2.83 -9.52
CA ILE A 151 35.45 2.56 -10.54
C ILE A 151 34.12 2.85 -9.84
N LYS A 152 33.51 4.01 -10.16
CA LYS A 152 32.13 4.33 -9.78
C LYS A 152 31.20 3.29 -10.41
N ARG A 153 31.07 2.14 -9.75
CA ARG A 153 30.26 1.02 -10.20
C ARG A 153 28.81 1.35 -9.90
N ALA A 154 27.99 1.46 -10.93
CA ALA A 154 26.55 1.57 -10.74
C ALA A 154 26.03 0.31 -10.01
N LEU A 155 25.44 0.51 -8.83
CA LEU A 155 24.93 -0.59 -8.01
C LEU A 155 23.75 -1.28 -8.70
N PRO A 156 23.67 -2.62 -8.72
CA PRO A 156 22.51 -3.32 -9.24
C PRO A 156 21.26 -2.98 -8.44
N VAL A 157 20.20 -2.54 -9.12
CA VAL A 157 18.87 -2.29 -8.53
C VAL A 157 17.89 -3.34 -9.03
N TYR A 158 17.20 -4.01 -8.10
CA TYR A 158 16.18 -5.02 -8.38
C TYR A 158 14.82 -4.53 -7.87
N ASN A 159 13.92 -4.19 -8.80
CA ASN A 159 12.54 -3.82 -8.45
C ASN A 159 11.69 -5.08 -8.32
N LEU A 160 11.14 -5.35 -7.13
CA LEU A 160 10.24 -6.47 -6.85
C LEU A 160 8.81 -5.94 -6.80
N THR A 161 8.16 -5.93 -7.96
CA THR A 161 6.84 -5.32 -8.17
C THR A 161 5.96 -6.27 -8.97
N THR A 162 4.64 -6.16 -8.84
CA THR A 162 3.70 -7.05 -9.56
C THR A 162 3.07 -6.36 -10.76
N GLY A 163 2.99 -5.01 -10.76
CA GLY A 163 2.18 -4.25 -11.70
C GLY A 163 2.47 -4.48 -13.20
N CYS A 164 3.69 -4.88 -13.58
CA CYS A 164 4.04 -5.12 -14.98
C CYS A 164 3.63 -6.51 -15.50
N HIS A 165 3.55 -7.51 -14.64
CA HIS A 165 3.39 -8.92 -15.05
C HIS A 165 2.14 -9.60 -14.48
N ASN A 166 1.58 -9.07 -13.39
CA ASN A 166 0.36 -9.53 -12.76
C ASN A 166 -0.40 -8.33 -12.15
N PRO A 167 -0.92 -7.41 -12.99
CA PRO A 167 -1.55 -6.18 -12.52
C PRO A 167 -2.83 -6.46 -11.71
N LEU A 168 -3.01 -5.72 -10.63
CA LEU A 168 -4.27 -5.66 -9.87
C LEU A 168 -4.79 -4.24 -9.88
N TYR A 169 -5.95 -4.00 -10.50
CA TYR A 169 -6.57 -2.68 -10.47
C TYR A 169 -7.21 -2.38 -9.12
N ILE A 170 -7.22 -1.11 -8.70
CA ILE A 170 -7.87 -0.69 -7.44
C ILE A 170 -9.34 -1.11 -7.40
N SER A 171 -10.07 -0.99 -8.51
CA SER A 171 -11.45 -1.49 -8.64
C SER A 171 -11.57 -2.99 -8.35
N GLU A 172 -10.64 -3.79 -8.87
CA GLU A 172 -10.61 -5.23 -8.67
C GLU A 172 -10.23 -5.59 -7.22
N LEU A 173 -9.24 -4.90 -6.63
CA LEU A 173 -8.87 -5.05 -5.23
C LEU A 173 -10.07 -4.83 -4.29
N VAL A 174 -10.83 -3.75 -4.52
CA VAL A 174 -12.03 -3.42 -3.74
C VAL A 174 -13.10 -4.51 -3.92
N LYS A 175 -13.35 -4.94 -5.16
CA LYS A 175 -14.32 -6.00 -5.48
C LYS A 175 -13.96 -7.33 -4.79
N LEU A 176 -12.70 -7.75 -4.87
CA LEU A 176 -12.20 -8.96 -4.22
C LEU A 176 -12.27 -8.84 -2.69
N GLY A 177 -11.89 -7.70 -2.13
CA GLY A 177 -12.00 -7.42 -0.71
C GLY A 177 -13.44 -7.54 -0.21
N MET A 178 -14.39 -6.86 -0.87
CA MET A 178 -15.82 -6.94 -0.54
C MET A 178 -16.36 -8.37 -0.62
N LYS A 179 -15.99 -9.11 -1.68
CA LYS A 179 -16.38 -10.51 -1.87
C LYS A 179 -15.89 -11.39 -0.73
N TRP A 180 -14.60 -11.30 -0.38
CA TRP A 180 -14.02 -12.22 0.60
C TRP A 180 -14.38 -11.84 2.04
N TYR A 181 -14.54 -10.56 2.38
CA TYR A 181 -15.04 -10.16 3.69
C TYR A 181 -16.52 -10.47 3.91
N SER A 182 -17.34 -10.58 2.86
CA SER A 182 -18.72 -11.07 3.01
C SER A 182 -18.78 -12.56 3.36
N THR A 183 -17.80 -13.33 2.87
CA THR A 183 -17.69 -14.77 3.10
C THR A 183 -16.96 -15.09 4.42
N TYR A 184 -15.86 -14.41 4.67
CA TYR A 184 -14.98 -14.58 5.83
C TYR A 184 -14.87 -13.26 6.62
N PRO A 185 -15.97 -12.78 7.23
CA PRO A 185 -15.96 -11.51 7.93
C PRO A 185 -15.06 -11.54 9.18
N LEU A 186 -14.58 -10.37 9.56
CA LEU A 186 -14.12 -10.11 10.92
C LEU A 186 -15.35 -9.91 11.83
N ASP A 187 -15.13 -9.87 13.15
CA ASP A 187 -16.15 -9.40 14.08
C ASP A 187 -16.31 -7.87 13.92
N PRO A 188 -17.36 -7.39 13.23
CA PRO A 188 -17.41 -6.01 12.78
C PRO A 188 -17.97 -5.10 13.87
N LEU A 189 -17.38 -3.91 14.02
CA LEU A 189 -17.98 -2.84 14.83
C LEU A 189 -19.18 -2.22 14.11
N ARG A 190 -19.15 -2.25 12.77
CA ARG A 190 -20.22 -1.80 11.90
C ARG A 190 -20.20 -2.60 10.61
N THR A 191 -21.30 -2.58 9.86
CA THR A 191 -21.36 -3.13 8.50
C THR A 191 -20.18 -2.65 7.64
N PRO A 192 -19.32 -3.59 7.17
CA PRO A 192 -18.26 -3.28 6.21
C PRO A 192 -18.84 -2.70 4.93
N SER A 193 -18.54 -1.43 4.67
CA SER A 193 -18.97 -0.70 3.47
C SER A 193 -17.99 0.43 3.23
N ILE A 194 -17.55 0.56 1.99
CA ILE A 194 -16.55 1.54 1.57
C ILE A 194 -17.01 2.20 0.27
N THR A 195 -16.80 3.51 0.18
CA THR A 195 -16.94 4.27 -1.05
C THR A 195 -15.55 4.65 -1.54
N VAL A 196 -15.27 4.40 -2.81
CA VAL A 196 -14.01 4.81 -3.44
C VAL A 196 -14.30 5.92 -4.44
N THR A 197 -13.67 7.08 -4.28
CA THR A 197 -13.96 8.27 -5.09
C THR A 197 -12.69 9.06 -5.40
N CYS A 198 -12.65 9.76 -6.53
CA CYS A 198 -11.60 10.74 -6.82
C CYS A 198 -12.00 12.16 -6.37
N ASN A 199 -13.23 12.37 -5.89
CA ASN A 199 -13.74 13.69 -5.53
C ASN A 199 -13.53 13.97 -4.03
N ARG A 200 -12.63 14.92 -3.71
CA ARG A 200 -12.29 15.31 -2.32
C ARG A 200 -13.50 15.84 -1.54
N ALA A 201 -14.38 16.62 -2.19
CA ALA A 201 -15.56 17.16 -1.54
C ALA A 201 -16.54 16.04 -1.15
N LEU A 202 -16.83 15.12 -2.08
CA LEU A 202 -17.66 13.95 -1.81
C LEU A 202 -17.05 13.07 -0.71
N HIS A 203 -15.73 12.84 -0.76
CA HIS A 203 -15.01 12.11 0.28
C HIS A 203 -15.20 12.75 1.66
N ASN A 204 -15.00 14.06 1.78
CA ASN A 204 -15.16 14.79 3.04
C ASN A 204 -16.60 14.76 3.56
N VAL A 205 -17.60 14.90 2.68
CA VAL A 205 -19.02 14.77 3.05
C VAL A 205 -19.31 13.37 3.61
N ILE A 206 -18.85 12.32 2.92
CA ILE A 206 -19.03 10.94 3.39
C ILE A 206 -18.34 10.73 4.75
N LEU A 207 -17.10 11.19 4.92
CA LEU A 207 -16.40 11.09 6.20
C LEU A 207 -17.13 11.84 7.31
N LEU A 208 -17.64 13.04 7.06
CA LEU A 208 -18.38 13.82 8.05
C LEU A 208 -19.57 13.02 8.60
N PHE A 209 -20.44 12.53 7.71
CA PHE A 209 -21.68 11.87 8.10
C PHE A 209 -21.49 10.43 8.58
N TYR A 210 -20.56 9.68 7.99
CA TYR A 210 -20.43 8.25 8.26
C TYR A 210 -19.24 7.87 9.15
N GLN A 211 -18.37 8.82 9.50
CA GLN A 211 -17.21 8.57 10.33
C GLN A 211 -17.10 9.59 11.48
N THR A 212 -17.06 10.89 11.18
CA THR A 212 -16.85 11.95 12.19
C THR A 212 -18.03 12.09 13.15
N ILE A 213 -19.22 12.44 12.66
CA ILE A 213 -20.41 12.67 13.50
C ILE A 213 -20.74 11.42 14.35
N PRO A 214 -20.81 10.19 13.79
CA PRO A 214 -21.09 9.00 14.57
C PRO A 214 -20.05 8.71 15.66
N ALA A 215 -18.76 9.03 15.42
CA ALA A 215 -17.72 8.82 16.42
C ALA A 215 -17.83 9.78 17.60
N TYR A 216 -18.16 11.05 17.37
CA TYR A 216 -18.43 11.99 18.46
C TYR A 216 -19.67 11.60 19.25
N ILE A 217 -20.76 11.20 18.58
CA ILE A 217 -21.97 10.70 19.27
C ILE A 217 -21.63 9.50 20.15
N TYR A 218 -20.89 8.53 19.60
CA TYR A 218 -20.48 7.34 20.34
C TYR A 218 -19.62 7.69 21.56
N ASP A 219 -18.63 8.57 21.41
CA ASP A 219 -17.76 8.96 22.52
C ASP A 219 -18.51 9.78 23.59
N VAL A 220 -19.51 10.60 23.21
CA VAL A 220 -20.40 11.28 24.18
C VAL A 220 -21.19 10.25 24.99
N VAL A 221 -21.78 9.24 24.34
CA VAL A 221 -22.49 8.15 25.04
C VAL A 221 -21.56 7.39 25.99
N LEU A 222 -20.30 7.14 25.58
CA LEU A 222 -19.31 6.54 26.46
C LEU A 222 -18.97 7.41 27.67
N LEU A 223 -18.82 8.72 27.48
CA LEU A 223 -18.53 9.66 28.56
C LEU A 223 -19.67 9.73 29.59
N LEU A 224 -20.93 9.68 29.14
CA LEU A 224 -22.10 9.58 30.02
C LEU A 224 -22.08 8.30 30.87
N GLY A 225 -21.49 7.21 30.35
CA GLY A 225 -21.24 5.96 31.09
C GLY A 225 -19.89 5.90 31.82
N SER A 226 -19.24 7.04 32.07
CA SER A 226 -17.92 7.16 32.70
C SER A 226 -16.78 6.39 32.01
N LYS A 227 -16.91 6.10 30.71
CA LYS A 227 -15.88 5.47 29.88
C LYS A 227 -15.11 6.53 29.08
N LYS A 228 -13.83 6.27 28.81
CA LYS A 228 -12.97 7.18 28.03
C LYS A 228 -13.34 7.15 26.54
N GLN A 229 -13.19 8.30 25.87
CA GLN A 229 -13.27 8.44 24.41
C GLN A 229 -12.33 7.47 23.68
N LYS A 230 -12.85 6.79 22.66
CA LYS A 230 -12.11 5.79 21.86
C LYS A 230 -12.29 6.00 20.36
N MET A 231 -13.49 6.30 19.89
CA MET A 231 -13.82 6.28 18.46
C MET A 231 -13.24 7.48 17.71
N VAL A 232 -13.24 8.68 18.29
CA VAL A 232 -12.62 9.85 17.67
C VAL A 232 -11.11 9.64 17.50
N LYS A 233 -10.45 9.06 18.50
CA LYS A 233 -9.01 8.71 18.43
C LYS A 233 -8.73 7.67 17.35
N LEU A 234 -9.58 6.66 17.22
CA LEU A 234 -9.47 5.64 16.17
C LEU A 234 -9.61 6.27 14.78
N ASN A 235 -10.64 7.10 14.59
CA ASN A 235 -10.87 7.77 13.32
C ASN A 235 -9.73 8.70 12.93
N ARG A 236 -9.17 9.47 13.88
CA ARG A 236 -8.03 10.36 13.61
C ARG A 236 -6.83 9.58 13.08
N LYS A 237 -6.49 8.45 13.71
CA LYS A 237 -5.41 7.57 13.25
C LYS A 237 -5.69 7.02 11.85
N LEU A 238 -6.93 6.62 11.58
CA LEU A 238 -7.33 6.12 10.27
C LEU A 238 -7.19 7.19 9.20
N THR A 239 -7.69 8.41 9.44
CA THR A 239 -7.60 9.53 8.50
C THR A 239 -6.15 9.90 8.19
N THR A 240 -5.29 10.01 9.20
CA THR A 240 -3.86 10.25 8.97
C THR A 240 -3.22 9.15 8.11
N GLY A 241 -3.60 7.88 8.33
CA GLY A 241 -3.15 6.78 7.48
C GLY A 241 -3.66 6.88 6.04
N MET A 242 -4.90 7.33 5.83
CA MET A 242 -5.49 7.56 4.51
C MET A 242 -4.76 8.67 3.76
N ASP A 243 -4.50 9.81 4.39
CA ASP A 243 -3.82 10.94 3.76
C ASP A 243 -2.41 10.56 3.28
N VAL A 244 -1.67 9.75 4.06
CA VAL A 244 -0.34 9.25 3.66
C VAL A 244 -0.43 8.29 2.45
N MET A 245 -1.51 7.52 2.34
CA MET A 245 -1.66 6.51 1.31
C MET A 245 -2.30 7.04 0.01
N GLU A 246 -3.02 8.15 0.09
CA GLU A 246 -3.72 8.77 -1.05
C GLU A 246 -2.80 9.00 -2.24
N TYR A 247 -1.57 9.47 -2.02
CA TYR A 247 -0.59 9.66 -3.08
C TYR A 247 -0.33 8.36 -3.88
N PHE A 248 -0.23 7.22 -3.18
CA PHE A 248 0.02 5.94 -3.82
C PHE A 248 -1.21 5.32 -4.48
N PHE A 249 -2.41 5.76 -4.11
CA PHE A 249 -3.68 5.30 -4.72
C PHE A 249 -4.23 6.25 -5.79
N THR A 250 -3.58 7.39 -6.02
CA THR A 250 -3.97 8.37 -7.05
C THR A 250 -2.91 8.52 -8.16
N ASN A 251 -1.69 8.01 -7.96
CA ASN A 251 -0.62 8.02 -8.96
C ASN A 251 -0.28 6.60 -9.41
N GLU A 252 -0.21 6.37 -10.73
CA GLU A 252 0.22 5.09 -11.30
C GLU A 252 1.76 5.00 -11.38
N TRP A 253 2.30 3.83 -11.04
CA TRP A 253 3.74 3.58 -11.05
C TRP A 253 4.07 2.47 -12.04
N ARG A 254 5.05 2.72 -12.90
CA ARG A 254 5.58 1.71 -13.83
C ARG A 254 7.05 1.48 -13.56
N TRP A 255 7.37 0.31 -13.00
CA TRP A 255 8.72 -0.04 -12.62
C TRP A 255 9.42 -0.85 -13.69
N LYS A 256 10.63 -0.44 -14.07
CA LYS A 256 11.47 -1.25 -14.95
C LYS A 256 12.00 -2.47 -14.20
N GLN A 257 11.63 -3.68 -14.61
CA GLN A 257 12.05 -4.93 -13.98
C GLN A 257 13.17 -5.69 -14.71
N THR A 258 13.90 -5.04 -15.63
CA THR A 258 14.94 -5.71 -16.46
C THR A 258 15.97 -6.49 -15.63
N ASN A 259 16.48 -5.90 -14.55
CA ASN A 259 17.47 -6.57 -13.69
C ASN A 259 16.87 -7.75 -12.91
N THR A 260 15.64 -7.60 -12.42
CA THR A 260 14.89 -8.65 -11.71
C THR A 260 14.63 -9.85 -12.61
N THR A 261 14.23 -9.60 -13.86
CA THR A 261 14.01 -10.67 -14.85
C THR A 261 15.31 -11.39 -15.19
N ARG A 262 16.42 -10.65 -15.40
CA ARG A 262 17.74 -11.24 -15.64
C ARG A 262 18.23 -12.05 -14.44
N LEU A 263 18.02 -11.56 -13.22
CA LEU A 263 18.34 -12.29 -11.99
C LEU A 263 17.63 -13.64 -11.97
N ARG A 264 16.30 -13.65 -12.16
CA ARG A 264 15.51 -14.89 -12.21
C ARG A 264 16.02 -15.87 -13.26
N GLN A 265 16.29 -15.38 -14.48
CA GLN A 265 16.80 -16.21 -15.58
C GLN A 265 18.19 -16.78 -15.31
N SER A 266 19.01 -16.10 -14.51
CA SER A 266 20.35 -16.57 -14.15
C SER A 266 20.38 -17.67 -13.09
N LEU A 267 19.26 -17.90 -12.39
CA LEU A 267 19.15 -18.94 -11.37
C LEU A 267 18.94 -20.31 -12.01
N ALA A 268 19.49 -21.35 -11.40
CA ALA A 268 19.20 -22.73 -11.77
C ALA A 268 17.70 -23.05 -11.58
N ALA A 269 17.16 -24.01 -12.35
CA ALA A 269 15.74 -24.36 -12.28
C ALA A 269 15.27 -24.74 -10.85
N ARG A 270 16.14 -25.42 -10.09
CA ARG A 270 15.89 -25.74 -8.67
C ARG A 270 15.75 -24.48 -7.82
N ASP A 271 16.62 -23.49 -8.01
CA ASP A 271 16.61 -22.26 -7.23
C ASP A 271 15.48 -21.33 -7.64
N GLN A 272 15.09 -21.31 -8.92
CA GLN A 272 13.88 -20.60 -9.36
C GLN A 272 12.63 -21.13 -8.67
N LYS A 273 12.57 -22.44 -8.39
CA LYS A 273 11.47 -23.06 -7.64
C LYS A 273 11.53 -22.75 -6.14
N ASN A 274 12.70 -22.89 -5.53
CA ASN A 274 12.87 -22.71 -4.08
C ASN A 274 12.83 -21.25 -3.64
N PHE A 275 13.32 -20.33 -4.48
CA PHE A 275 13.33 -18.89 -4.25
C PHE A 275 12.50 -18.20 -5.33
N ASN A 276 11.22 -18.55 -5.36
CA ASN A 276 10.30 -17.99 -6.36
C ASN A 276 9.89 -16.56 -5.99
N PHE A 277 10.23 -15.61 -6.87
CA PHE A 277 9.79 -14.21 -6.80
C PHE A 277 9.09 -13.76 -8.09
N ASP A 278 8.53 -14.71 -8.87
CA ASP A 278 7.74 -14.41 -10.05
C ASP A 278 6.28 -14.11 -9.69
N ALA A 279 5.89 -12.85 -9.89
CA ALA A 279 4.54 -12.36 -9.62
C ALA A 279 3.43 -13.14 -10.36
N ARG A 280 3.73 -13.82 -11.47
CA ARG A 280 2.76 -14.60 -12.26
C ARG A 280 2.38 -15.92 -11.60
N SER A 281 3.09 -16.32 -10.55
CA SER A 281 2.92 -17.62 -9.90
C SER A 281 1.63 -17.74 -9.07
N PHE A 282 0.97 -16.61 -8.75
CA PHE A 282 -0.19 -16.59 -7.89
C PHE A 282 -1.37 -15.81 -8.49
N GLY A 283 -2.58 -16.23 -8.12
CA GLY A 283 -3.82 -15.54 -8.49
C GLY A 283 -4.29 -14.55 -7.42
N TRP A 284 -4.67 -13.35 -7.83
CA TRP A 284 -5.13 -12.30 -6.91
C TRP A 284 -6.36 -12.70 -6.08
N SER A 285 -7.31 -13.43 -6.67
CA SER A 285 -8.50 -13.88 -5.93
C SER A 285 -8.13 -14.75 -4.72
N ASP A 286 -7.23 -15.73 -4.89
CA ASP A 286 -6.77 -16.59 -3.80
C ASP A 286 -5.90 -15.82 -2.80
N GLN A 287 -5.05 -14.93 -3.30
CA GLN A 287 -4.20 -14.11 -2.44
C GLN A 287 -5.03 -13.20 -1.53
N ILE A 288 -6.04 -12.50 -2.08
CA ILE A 288 -6.92 -11.63 -1.29
C ILE A 288 -7.79 -12.47 -0.34
N ARG A 289 -8.24 -13.67 -0.73
CA ARG A 289 -8.94 -14.58 0.19
C ARG A 289 -8.07 -14.92 1.40
N ASN A 290 -6.84 -15.37 1.15
CA ASN A 290 -5.89 -15.75 2.20
C ASN A 290 -5.51 -14.55 3.06
N TYR A 291 -5.42 -13.35 2.48
CA TYR A 291 -5.23 -12.10 3.21
C TYR A 291 -6.39 -11.83 4.17
N VAL A 292 -7.64 -11.93 3.73
CA VAL A 292 -8.82 -11.74 4.60
C VAL A 292 -8.83 -12.74 5.76
N ILE A 293 -8.60 -14.02 5.46
CA ILE A 293 -8.54 -15.10 6.47
C ILE A 293 -7.37 -14.87 7.44
N GLY A 294 -6.20 -14.53 6.91
CA GLY A 294 -4.98 -14.24 7.66
C GLY A 294 -5.11 -13.02 8.56
N THR A 295 -5.86 -12.00 8.12
CA THR A 295 -6.17 -10.81 8.93
C THR A 295 -6.91 -11.21 10.21
N ARG A 296 -7.91 -12.08 10.10
CA ARG A 296 -8.65 -12.62 11.25
C ARG A 296 -7.73 -13.40 12.18
N LYS A 297 -6.92 -14.31 11.61
CA LYS A 297 -6.10 -15.27 12.35
C LYS A 297 -4.89 -14.63 13.04
N TYR A 298 -4.06 -13.87 12.31
CA TYR A 298 -2.75 -13.43 12.78
C TYR A 298 -2.76 -12.01 13.35
N LEU A 299 -3.57 -11.11 12.79
CA LEU A 299 -3.57 -9.70 13.19
C LEU A 299 -4.59 -9.42 14.29
N VAL A 300 -5.85 -9.75 14.04
CA VAL A 300 -6.96 -9.47 14.98
C VAL A 300 -7.10 -10.60 16.01
N LYS A 301 -6.59 -11.80 15.70
CA LYS A 301 -6.60 -12.98 16.57
C LYS A 301 -7.99 -13.37 17.04
N GLU A 302 -8.98 -13.29 16.14
CA GLU A 302 -10.33 -13.75 16.41
C GLU A 302 -10.44 -15.25 16.19
N ASP A 303 -11.36 -15.88 16.92
CA ASP A 303 -11.64 -17.31 16.80
C ASP A 303 -12.11 -17.66 15.36
N MET A 304 -11.39 -18.59 14.73
CA MET A 304 -11.67 -19.05 13.37
C MET A 304 -12.92 -19.93 13.29
N GLY A 305 -13.38 -20.52 14.40
CA GLY A 305 -14.63 -21.28 14.47
C GLY A 305 -15.87 -20.39 14.44
N LYS A 306 -15.74 -19.11 14.77
CA LYS A 306 -16.86 -18.16 14.93
C LYS A 306 -17.27 -17.40 13.66
N TYR A 307 -16.92 -17.91 12.48
CA TYR A 307 -17.42 -17.32 11.22
C TYR A 307 -18.95 -17.27 11.10
N PRO A 308 -19.72 -18.30 11.54
CA PRO A 308 -21.19 -18.22 11.49
C PRO A 308 -21.75 -17.09 12.37
N GLU A 309 -21.18 -16.88 13.56
CA GLU A 309 -21.57 -15.80 14.47
C GLU A 309 -21.22 -14.43 13.87
N ALA A 310 -20.00 -14.28 13.33
CA ALA A 310 -19.57 -13.04 12.68
C ALA A 310 -20.50 -12.70 11.49
N ARG A 311 -20.90 -13.69 10.68
CA ARG A 311 -21.88 -13.49 9.59
C ARG A 311 -23.25 -13.04 10.11
N LYS A 312 -23.75 -13.64 11.20
CA LYS A 312 -24.99 -13.18 11.86
C LYS A 312 -24.86 -11.76 12.40
N SER A 313 -23.72 -11.38 12.98
CA SER A 313 -23.45 -10.01 13.44
C SER A 313 -23.45 -9.02 12.27
N VAL A 314 -22.80 -9.35 11.14
CA VAL A 314 -22.87 -8.51 9.93
C VAL A 314 -24.31 -8.34 9.45
N GLU A 315 -25.10 -9.41 9.41
CA GLU A 315 -26.50 -9.31 8.95
C GLU A 315 -27.37 -8.48 9.89
N ARG A 316 -27.20 -8.63 11.21
CA ARG A 316 -27.85 -7.76 12.20
C ARG A 316 -27.50 -6.29 11.98
N LEU A 317 -26.22 -5.98 11.78
CA LEU A 317 -25.76 -4.61 11.51
C LEU A 317 -26.32 -4.06 10.19
N ARG A 318 -26.47 -4.90 9.15
CA ARG A 318 -27.13 -4.52 7.89
C ARG A 318 -28.61 -4.23 8.09
N MET A 319 -29.32 -5.05 8.87
CA MET A 319 -30.72 -4.80 9.20
C MET A 319 -30.88 -3.49 9.98
N MET A 320 -30.06 -3.27 11.01
CA MET A 320 -30.06 -2.03 11.78
C MET A 320 -29.78 -0.80 10.89
N ALA A 321 -28.78 -0.87 10.01
CA ALA A 321 -28.48 0.20 9.07
C ALA A 321 -29.66 0.51 8.15
N ARG A 322 -30.30 -0.53 7.58
CA ARG A 322 -31.52 -0.36 6.75
C ARG A 322 -32.66 0.29 7.53
N CYS A 323 -32.88 -0.09 8.80
CA CYS A 323 -33.87 0.55 9.64
C CYS A 323 -33.57 2.03 9.88
N ILE A 324 -32.31 2.37 10.15
CA ILE A 324 -31.87 3.76 10.31
C ILE A 324 -32.10 4.55 9.02
N ASP A 325 -31.74 3.98 7.87
CA ASP A 325 -31.92 4.63 6.56
C ASP A 325 -33.40 4.87 6.26
N ILE A 326 -34.29 3.91 6.59
CA ILE A 326 -35.75 4.07 6.45
C ILE A 326 -36.29 5.17 7.38
N VAL A 327 -35.88 5.18 8.65
CA VAL A 327 -36.31 6.22 9.61
C VAL A 327 -35.82 7.60 9.17
N ALA A 328 -34.58 7.71 8.69
CA ALA A 328 -34.04 8.94 8.15
C ALA A 328 -34.80 9.40 6.90
N ALA A 329 -35.13 8.47 5.98
CA ALA A 329 -35.92 8.77 4.79
C ALA A 329 -37.33 9.27 5.15
N ILE A 330 -38.01 8.64 6.12
CA ILE A 330 -39.30 9.10 6.63
C ILE A 330 -39.17 10.50 7.24
N GLY A 331 -38.16 10.75 8.08
CA GLY A 331 -37.92 12.06 8.69
C GLY A 331 -37.66 13.16 7.65
N ILE A 332 -36.84 12.89 6.64
CA ILE A 332 -36.59 13.80 5.52
C ILE A 332 -37.88 14.08 4.76
N TYR A 333 -38.66 13.03 4.43
CA TYR A 333 -39.94 13.18 3.76
C TYR A 333 -40.92 14.05 4.57
N SER A 334 -41.03 13.81 5.89
CA SER A 334 -41.88 14.61 6.79
C SER A 334 -41.48 16.09 6.77
N VAL A 335 -40.19 16.41 6.87
CA VAL A 335 -39.70 17.80 6.81
C VAL A 335 -39.97 18.45 5.45
N LEU A 336 -39.71 17.74 4.35
CA LEU A 336 -39.98 18.25 2.99
C LEU A 336 -41.47 18.45 2.74
N SER A 337 -42.32 17.60 3.32
CA SER A 337 -43.78 17.71 3.20
C SER A 337 -44.34 18.88 4.01
N ALA A 338 -43.81 19.11 5.21
CA ALA A 338 -44.18 20.23 6.07
C ALA A 338 -43.77 21.59 5.47
N THR A 339 -42.63 21.64 4.77
CA THR A 339 -42.13 22.85 4.10
C THR A 339 -42.78 23.10 2.72
N GLY A 340 -43.68 22.23 2.26
CA GLY A 340 -44.35 22.34 0.96
C GLY A 340 -43.45 22.05 -0.25
N VAL A 341 -42.16 21.80 -0.05
CA VAL A 341 -41.15 21.49 -1.09
C VAL A 341 -41.53 20.24 -1.88
N THR A 342 -42.17 19.25 -1.25
CA THR A 342 -42.67 18.04 -1.93
C THR A 342 -43.63 18.34 -3.08
N ARG A 343 -44.44 19.41 -2.99
CA ARG A 343 -45.34 19.81 -4.10
C ARG A 343 -44.55 20.32 -5.30
N TYR A 344 -43.45 21.03 -5.07
CA TYR A 344 -42.58 21.52 -6.14
C TYR A 344 -41.78 20.40 -6.78
N LEU A 345 -41.24 19.46 -5.97
CA LEU A 345 -40.57 18.26 -6.47
C LEU A 345 -41.51 17.37 -7.29
N TRP A 346 -42.76 17.21 -6.85
CA TRP A 346 -43.79 16.48 -7.61
C TRP A 346 -44.10 17.14 -8.95
N ARG A 347 -44.28 18.48 -8.97
CA ARG A 347 -44.48 19.24 -10.22
C ARG A 347 -43.29 19.10 -11.17
N LEU A 348 -42.07 19.15 -10.66
CA LEU A 348 -40.85 18.98 -11.45
C LEU A 348 -40.73 17.56 -12.02
N LEU A 349 -41.09 16.54 -11.24
CA LEU A 349 -41.19 15.15 -11.72
C LEU A 349 -42.22 15.00 -12.84
N VAL A 350 -43.43 15.56 -12.67
CA VAL A 350 -44.47 15.53 -13.72
C VAL A 350 -43.97 16.21 -15.00
N ILE A 351 -43.35 17.38 -14.90
CA ILE A 351 -42.76 18.09 -16.05
C ILE A 351 -41.68 17.24 -16.75
N LEU A 352 -40.80 16.58 -15.99
CA LEU A 352 -39.79 15.68 -16.53
C LEU A 352 -40.39 14.46 -17.23
N PHE A 353 -41.45 13.86 -16.68
CA PHE A 353 -42.16 12.73 -17.29
C PHE A 353 -42.89 13.13 -18.58
N SER A 354 -43.50 14.32 -18.62
CA SER A 354 -44.11 14.88 -19.83
C SER A 354 -43.07 15.18 -20.93
N LEU A 355 -41.89 15.70 -20.55
CA LEU A 355 -40.78 15.93 -21.50
C LEU A 355 -40.18 14.63 -22.06
N LEU A 356 -40.30 13.52 -21.33
CA LEU A 356 -39.86 12.19 -21.74
C LEU A 356 -40.94 11.38 -22.50
N GLY A 357 -42.13 11.97 -22.74
CA GLY A 357 -43.23 11.32 -23.47
C GLY A 357 -43.86 10.12 -22.76
N LEU A 358 -43.72 10.03 -21.43
CA LEU A 358 -44.21 8.93 -20.61
C LEU A 358 -45.58 9.21 -19.96
N VAL A 359 -46.12 10.43 -20.14
CA VAL A 359 -47.47 10.86 -19.75
C VAL A 359 -48.03 11.78 -20.82
#